data_AF-A0AA84Z9Z6-F1
#
_entry.id   AF-A0AA84Z9Z6-F1
#
_cell.length_a   1.000
_cell.length_b   1.000
_cell.length_c   1.000
_cell.angle_alpha   90.00
_cell.angle_beta   90.00
_cell.angle_gamma   90.00
#
_symmetry.space_group_name_H-M   'P 1'
#
loop_
_entity.id
_entity.type
_entity.pdbx_description
1 polymer ?
#
loop_
_entity_poly.entity_id
_entity_poly.type
_entity_poly.pdbx_seq_one_letter_code
_entity_poly.pdbx_strand_id
1 'polypeptide(L)'
;MKMASKISCGFAKRPANKHWVSSGSLQLIEAHRSTPGDREFDHKRRMLRKEIGQSLRKDRKAWWSERADELEAAAASGNYRMLFQLIRATGSKKSGVNETICEDDGMPIT
;
A
#
# COMPACT_ATOMS: atom_id res chain seq x y z
N MET A 1 -12.73 41.76 -15.21
CA MET A 1 -13.16 40.58 -14.43
C MET A 1 -12.30 39.39 -14.85
N LYS A 2 -11.40 38.89 -14.01
CA LYS A 2 -10.55 37.73 -14.32
C LYS A 2 -11.15 36.49 -13.63
N MET A 3 -11.62 35.53 -14.42
CA MET A 3 -12.13 34.26 -13.89
C MET A 3 -10.94 33.40 -13.46
N ALA A 4 -10.88 33.05 -12.18
CA ALA A 4 -9.91 32.10 -11.67
C ALA A 4 -10.22 30.72 -12.27
N SER A 5 -9.27 30.21 -13.06
CA SER A 5 -9.31 28.84 -13.58
C SER A 5 -9.32 27.86 -12.40
N LYS A 6 -10.45 27.15 -12.22
CA LYS A 6 -10.52 25.98 -11.34
C LYS A 6 -9.65 24.90 -11.99
N ILE A 7 -8.40 24.81 -11.55
CA ILE A 7 -7.56 23.64 -11.83
C ILE A 7 -8.17 22.49 -11.02
N SER A 8 -9.04 21.70 -11.63
CA SER A 8 -9.47 20.43 -11.05
C SER A 8 -8.29 19.49 -11.13
N CYS A 9 -7.62 19.25 -10.00
CA CYS A 9 -6.62 18.20 -9.91
C CYS A 9 -7.31 16.87 -10.25
N GLY A 10 -7.00 16.31 -11.43
CA GLY A 10 -7.58 15.07 -11.90
C GLY A 10 -7.41 13.97 -10.84
N PHE A 11 -8.51 13.32 -10.46
CA PHE A 11 -8.46 12.13 -9.64
C PHE A 11 -7.79 11.02 -10.44
N ALA A 12 -6.47 10.85 -10.29
CA ALA A 12 -5.78 9.71 -10.85
C ALA A 12 -6.46 8.43 -10.33
N LYS A 13 -7.02 7.61 -11.24
CA LYS A 13 -7.54 6.28 -10.90
C LYS A 13 -6.37 5.47 -10.35
N ARG A 14 -6.41 5.18 -9.05
CA ARG A 14 -5.34 4.44 -8.36
C ARG A 14 -5.56 2.94 -8.54
N PRO A 15 -4.46 2.14 -8.51
CA PRO A 15 -4.52 0.69 -8.63
C PRO A 15 -5.52 0.12 -7.61
N ALA A 16 -6.14 -1.00 -7.98
CA ALA A 16 -7.04 -1.77 -7.13
C ALA A 16 -6.52 -1.77 -5.69
N ASN A 17 -7.36 -1.34 -4.76
CA ASN A 17 -7.04 -1.28 -3.35
C ASN A 17 -6.35 -2.59 -2.92
N LYS A 18 -5.29 -2.50 -2.13
CA LYS A 18 -4.60 -3.68 -1.61
C LYS A 18 -5.63 -4.48 -0.80
N HIS A 19 -5.79 -5.76 -1.09
CA HIS A 19 -6.80 -6.66 -0.51
C HIS A 19 -6.84 -6.69 1.04
N TRP A 20 -5.80 -6.18 1.70
CA TRP A 20 -5.71 -6.15 3.17
C TRP A 20 -6.23 -4.85 3.82
N VAL A 21 -6.55 -3.81 3.05
CA VAL A 21 -7.01 -2.53 3.61
C VAL A 21 -8.52 -2.58 3.81
N SER A 22 -8.97 -2.35 5.04
CA SER A 22 -10.40 -2.38 5.39
C SER A 22 -11.17 -1.20 4.79
N SER A 23 -12.49 -1.36 4.67
CA SER A 23 -13.40 -0.29 4.27
C SER A 23 -13.29 0.94 5.20
N GLY A 24 -13.12 0.72 6.51
CA GLY A 24 -12.93 1.80 7.48
C GLY A 24 -11.66 2.62 7.22
N SER A 25 -10.53 1.95 6.95
CA SER A 25 -9.30 2.64 6.56
C SER A 25 -9.45 3.41 5.25
N LEU A 26 -10.21 2.89 4.28
CA LEU A 26 -10.48 3.60 3.03
C LEU A 26 -11.29 4.87 3.26
N GLN A 27 -12.32 4.82 4.10
CA GLN A 27 -13.11 6.00 4.46
C GLN A 27 -12.25 7.08 5.11
N LEU A 28 -11.31 6.72 5.99
CA LEU A 28 -10.37 7.66 6.59
C LEU A 28 -9.44 8.30 5.54
N ILE A 29 -8.92 7.49 4.62
CA ILE A 29 -8.08 7.97 3.51
C ILE A 29 -8.86 8.93 2.60
N GLU A 30 -10.12 8.61 2.30
CA GLU A 30 -11.01 9.46 1.51
C GLU A 30 -11.33 10.76 2.24
N ALA A 31 -11.68 10.71 3.51
CA ALA A 31 -11.91 11.89 4.36
C ALA A 31 -10.68 12.81 4.41
N HIS A 32 -9.47 12.25 4.51
CA HIS A 32 -8.23 13.02 4.46
C HIS A 32 -8.01 13.67 3.08
N ARG A 33 -8.36 13.00 1.98
CA ARG A 33 -8.25 13.57 0.62
C ARG A 33 -9.27 14.68 0.36
N SER A 34 -10.46 14.54 0.92
CA SER A 34 -11.53 15.54 0.80
C SER A 34 -11.31 16.75 1.71
N THR A 35 -10.36 16.68 2.66
CA THR A 35 -10.02 17.81 3.53
C THR A 35 -9.10 18.79 2.80
N PRO A 36 -9.47 20.08 2.66
CA PRO A 36 -8.65 21.09 1.98
C PRO A 36 -7.28 21.29 2.65
N GLY A 37 -6.30 21.77 1.87
CA GLY A 37 -4.94 22.01 2.35
C GLY A 37 -4.75 23.30 3.16
N ASP A 38 -5.81 24.05 3.42
CA ASP A 38 -5.75 25.37 4.06
C ASP A 38 -5.41 25.27 5.56
N ARG A 39 -4.82 26.34 6.11
CA ARG A 39 -4.35 26.41 7.51
C ARG A 39 -5.44 26.12 8.53
N GLU A 40 -6.69 26.46 8.21
CA GLU A 40 -7.87 26.19 9.05
C GLU A 40 -8.08 24.68 9.28
N PHE A 41 -7.76 23.84 8.28
CA PHE A 41 -7.98 22.40 8.34
C PHE A 41 -6.74 21.60 8.72
N ASP A 42 -5.61 22.25 8.98
CA ASP A 42 -4.35 21.57 9.30
C ASP A 42 -4.45 20.65 10.51
N HIS A 43 -5.19 21.09 11.54
CA HIS A 43 -5.43 20.28 12.72
C HIS A 43 -6.20 19.00 12.37
N LYS A 44 -7.30 19.13 11.61
CA LYS A 44 -8.11 18.01 11.13
C LYS A 44 -7.30 17.06 10.24
N ARG A 45 -6.50 17.56 9.31
CA ARG A 45 -5.61 16.73 8.47
C ARG A 45 -4.55 16.00 9.28
N ARG A 46 -4.01 16.63 10.33
CA ARG A 46 -3.04 15.98 11.22
C ARG A 46 -3.68 14.85 12.03
N MET A 47 -4.90 15.06 12.52
CA MET A 47 -5.69 14.04 13.22
C MET A 47 -5.98 12.85 12.30
N LEU A 48 -6.54 13.10 11.11
CA LEU A 48 -6.82 12.06 10.13
C LEU A 48 -5.56 11.28 9.71
N ARG A 49 -4.40 11.95 9.56
CA ARG A 49 -3.12 11.25 9.29
C ARG A 49 -2.75 10.26 10.40
N LYS A 50 -2.95 10.64 11.66
CA LYS A 50 -2.69 9.74 12.80
C LYS A 50 -3.66 8.56 12.80
N GLU A 51 -4.95 8.82 12.57
CA GLU A 51 -5.99 7.78 12.53
C GLU A 51 -5.75 6.79 11.38
N ILE A 52 -5.45 7.27 10.17
CA ILE A 52 -5.05 6.43 9.03
C ILE A 52 -3.83 5.58 9.39
N GLY A 53 -2.82 6.18 10.03
CA GLY A 53 -1.63 5.45 10.45
C GLY A 53 -1.94 4.32 11.43
N GLN A 54 -2.87 4.55 12.37
CA GLN A 54 -3.30 3.54 13.33
C GLN A 54 -4.17 2.46 12.69
N SER A 55 -5.14 2.84 11.84
CA SER A 55 -6.05 1.90 11.18
C SER A 55 -5.29 0.98 10.22
N LEU A 56 -4.37 1.52 9.42
CA LEU A 56 -3.55 0.72 8.52
C LEU A 56 -2.62 -0.23 9.27
N ARG A 57 -2.10 0.15 10.44
CA ARG A 57 -1.32 -0.77 11.29
C ARG A 57 -2.18 -1.92 11.79
N LYS A 58 -3.42 -1.65 12.20
CA LYS A 58 -4.37 -2.68 12.64
C LYS A 58 -4.72 -3.62 11.49
N ASP A 59 -5.11 -3.09 10.33
CA ASP A 59 -5.41 -3.85 9.12
C ASP A 59 -4.22 -4.74 8.72
N ARG A 60 -3.01 -4.16 8.72
CA ARG A 60 -1.79 -4.89 8.34
C ARG A 60 -1.47 -6.00 9.33
N LYS A 61 -1.68 -5.77 10.63
CA LYS A 61 -1.50 -6.80 11.66
C LYS A 61 -2.49 -7.94 11.48
N ALA A 62 -3.78 -7.63 11.29
CA ALA A 62 -4.81 -8.63 11.06
C ALA A 62 -4.51 -9.49 9.84
N TRP A 63 -4.14 -8.85 8.73
CA TRP A 63 -3.74 -9.56 7.52
C TRP A 63 -2.52 -10.46 7.70
N TRP A 64 -1.50 -10.01 8.43
CA TRP A 64 -0.33 -10.85 8.71
C TRP A 64 -0.65 -12.03 9.64
N SER A 65 -1.57 -11.86 10.59
CA SER A 65 -2.03 -12.94 11.46
C SER A 65 -2.77 -14.01 10.65
N GLU A 66 -3.78 -13.62 9.86
CA GLU A 66 -4.51 -14.56 8.98
C GLU A 66 -3.56 -15.31 8.05
N ARG A 67 -2.57 -14.59 7.50
CA ARG A 67 -1.58 -15.19 6.60
C ARG A 67 -0.62 -16.15 7.28
N ALA A 68 -0.33 -15.95 8.57
CA ALA A 68 0.46 -16.88 9.37
C ALA A 68 -0.33 -18.17 9.63
N ASP A 69 -1.62 -18.04 9.97
CA ASP A 69 -2.52 -19.18 10.17
C ASP A 69 -2.64 -20.03 8.89
N GLU A 70 -2.78 -19.38 7.72
CA GLU A 70 -2.79 -20.06 6.41
C GLU A 70 -1.48 -20.82 6.13
N LEU A 71 -0.33 -20.23 6.47
CA LEU A 71 0.98 -20.84 6.29
C LEU A 71 1.14 -22.07 7.20
N GLU A 72 0.74 -21.96 8.47
CA GLU A 72 0.79 -23.06 9.44
C GLU A 72 -0.12 -24.21 9.01
N ALA A 73 -1.35 -23.93 8.56
CA ALA A 73 -2.27 -24.93 8.05
C ALA A 73 -1.74 -25.64 6.78
N ALA A 74 -1.13 -24.88 5.86
CA ALA A 74 -0.53 -25.45 4.66
C ALA A 74 0.67 -26.36 4.98
N ALA A 75 1.50 -25.97 5.96
CA ALA A 75 2.61 -26.79 6.42
C ALA A 75 2.12 -28.07 7.12
N ALA A 76 1.15 -27.95 8.03
CA ALA A 76 0.58 -29.08 8.78
C ALA A 76 -0.13 -30.09 7.87
N SER A 77 -0.76 -29.63 6.79
CA SER A 77 -1.41 -30.49 5.79
C SER A 77 -0.45 -31.08 4.75
N GLY A 78 0.84 -30.70 4.78
CA GLY A 78 1.81 -31.10 3.76
C GLY A 78 1.55 -30.48 2.37
N ASN A 79 0.72 -29.44 2.28
CA ASN A 79 0.40 -28.76 1.04
C ASN A 79 1.48 -27.74 0.66
N TYR A 80 2.64 -28.24 0.23
CA TYR A 80 3.78 -27.42 -0.14
C TYR A 80 3.52 -26.48 -1.32
N ARG A 81 2.59 -26.84 -2.22
CA ARG A 81 2.18 -25.96 -3.33
C ARG A 81 1.52 -24.69 -2.80
N MET A 82 0.57 -24.83 -1.89
CA MET A 82 -0.09 -23.69 -1.25
C MET A 82 0.92 -22.90 -0.42
N LEU A 83 1.76 -23.57 0.37
CA LEU A 83 2.79 -22.93 1.18
C LEU A 83 3.70 -22.02 0.33
N PHE A 84 4.18 -22.52 -0.81
CA PHE A 84 5.04 -21.74 -1.70
C PHE A 84 4.31 -20.56 -2.37
N GLN A 85 3.02 -20.72 -2.71
CA GLN A 85 2.19 -19.62 -3.21
C GLN A 85 2.02 -18.52 -2.16
N LEU A 86 1.76 -18.90 -0.90
CA LEU A 86 1.65 -17.98 0.22
C LEU A 86 2.96 -17.21 0.45
N ILE A 87 4.11 -17.90 0.46
CA ILE A 87 5.45 -17.29 0.58
C ILE A 87 5.70 -16.29 -0.55
N ARG A 88 5.34 -16.63 -1.80
CA ARG A 88 5.48 -15.67 -2.92
C ARG A 88 4.56 -14.47 -2.80
N ALA A 89 3.34 -14.67 -2.31
CA ALA A 89 2.36 -13.59 -2.18
C ALA A 89 2.65 -12.66 -0.98
N THR A 90 3.33 -13.16 0.05
CA THR A 90 3.78 -12.38 1.22
C THR A 90 5.17 -11.79 1.05
N GLY A 91 6.01 -12.44 0.25
CA GLY A 91 7.34 -11.98 -0.07
C GLY A 91 7.31 -10.58 -0.64
N SER A 92 8.32 -9.79 -0.28
CA SER A 92 8.61 -8.54 -0.94
C SER A 92 8.62 -8.83 -2.45
N LYS A 93 7.74 -8.17 -3.22
CA LYS A 93 7.93 -8.08 -4.67
C LYS A 93 9.36 -7.58 -4.81
N LYS A 94 10.28 -8.40 -5.36
CA LYS A 94 11.66 -7.96 -5.62
C LYS A 94 11.52 -6.56 -6.21
N SER A 95 12.14 -5.55 -5.58
CA SER A 95 12.44 -4.31 -6.30
C SER A 95 12.95 -4.80 -7.65
N GLY A 96 12.35 -4.36 -8.76
CA GLY A 96 12.73 -4.88 -10.07
C GLY A 96 14.24 -4.79 -10.17
N VAL A 97 14.91 -5.95 -10.02
CA VAL A 97 16.36 -6.07 -10.15
C VAL A 97 16.55 -6.06 -11.65
N ASN A 98 16.35 -4.89 -12.23
CA ASN A 98 17.05 -4.46 -13.41
C ASN A 98 18.30 -3.73 -12.89
N GLU A 99 19.04 -4.34 -11.97
CA GLU A 99 20.48 -4.10 -11.98
C GLU A 99 20.93 -4.83 -13.25
N THR A 100 21.00 -4.09 -14.36
CA THR A 100 21.92 -4.46 -15.42
C THR A 100 23.24 -4.71 -14.70
N ILE A 101 23.68 -5.97 -14.70
CA ILE A 101 24.99 -6.32 -14.17
C ILE A 101 25.95 -5.54 -15.06
N CYS A 102 26.61 -4.54 -14.49
CA CYS A 102 27.57 -3.73 -15.18
C CYS A 102 28.96 -4.31 -14.93
N GLU A 103 29.84 -4.23 -15.92
CA GLU A 103 31.27 -4.43 -15.70
C GLU A 103 31.84 -3.29 -14.83
N ASP A 104 33.10 -3.40 -14.40
CA ASP A 104 33.79 -2.38 -13.58
C ASP A 104 33.82 -0.99 -14.26
N ASP A 105 33.67 -0.95 -15.59
CA ASP A 105 33.58 0.27 -16.40
C ASP A 105 32.16 0.88 -16.46
N GLY A 106 31.17 0.23 -15.84
CA GLY A 106 29.78 0.67 -15.80
C GLY A 106 28.94 0.27 -17.02
N MET A 107 29.51 -0.45 -17.99
CA MET A 107 28.78 -0.89 -19.18
C MET A 107 27.92 -2.12 -18.87
N PRO A 108 26.68 -2.20 -19.39
CA PRO A 108 25.84 -3.38 -19.19
C PRO A 108 26.45 -4.58 -19.91
N ILE A 109 26.49 -5.73 -19.24
CA ILE A 109 26.86 -7.00 -19.87
C ILE A 109 25.78 -7.32 -20.92
N THR A 110 26.14 -7.22 -22.20
CA THR A 110 25.30 -7.62 -23.36
C THR A 110 25.31 -9.11 -23.60
#